data_AF-A0A150TCH8-F1
#
_entry.id   AF-A0A150TCH8-F1
#
_cell.length_a   1.000
_cell.length_b   1.000
_cell.length_c   1.000
_cell.angle_alpha   90.00
_cell.angle_beta   90.00
_cell.angle_gamma   90.00
#
_symmetry.space_group_name_H-M   'P 1'
#
loop_
_entity.id
_entity.type
_entity.pdbx_description
1 polymer ?
#
loop_
_entity_poly.entity_id
_entity_poly.type
_entity_poly.pdbx_seq_one_letter_code
_entity_poly.pdbx_strand_id
1 'polypeptide(L)'
;MLRSVRVFTNCVDEEQRAQLERALAHFHAAQGVIRIEPCGDTDVPVSVERLNVTRFFAQAAVSDPQIVVTGRRLSDNWFTHAEQRRAVISVADWTIAFVNEQGETPLGAPDANILTSLALTTLLAIAGCNDLDVLHETVGCLFDLCLHKPDRALKMRAAYICSRCATRLAAQGVSSVERDAISAVLDRVRALLLGRRPQATAPQTDDAEDEAFVRDTPPPDGVHLPPRLIEACVTGRLTVLVGSGMSLQKDVAVKYPPKLGWSSLPSWGEVPRRLANAVAYYAGRSVEPRQTVTLEELLADMDFFRRALGETVYYPRAILDLFSPHVISPGRANRLLFKMPVQWVLTTNYDFVLQYAAPPGTPVFTWREARQAREYLAAVSAHRPLLKLHGCASRPDTVVLTGLEYERLRQNEEYLSLLRFVFDSQAILFLGFGLSDPLDLDLAMRQARYAGAAEGEKFALLHRDCSAQVREKFPQVQVITYPDHSSVPAIIAQLVRAARQRQQP
;
A
#
# COMPACT_ATOMS: atom_id res chain seq x y z
N MET A 1 -10.20 23.41 -9.06
CA MET A 1 -11.67 23.44 -9.25
C MET A 1 -12.22 22.12 -8.77
N LEU A 2 -13.30 22.11 -7.99
CA LEU A 2 -14.02 20.88 -7.67
C LEU A 2 -14.65 20.34 -8.96
N ARG A 3 -14.38 19.07 -9.31
CA ARG A 3 -15.08 18.39 -10.39
C ARG A 3 -16.40 17.84 -9.84
N SER A 4 -17.50 18.06 -10.53
CA SER A 4 -18.81 17.51 -10.14
C SER A 4 -19.24 16.39 -11.09
N VAL A 5 -19.84 15.33 -10.53
CA VAL A 5 -20.44 14.22 -11.25
C VAL A 5 -21.85 14.00 -10.71
N ARG A 6 -22.83 13.94 -11.59
CA ARG A 6 -24.23 13.74 -11.20
C ARG A 6 -24.54 12.26 -11.03
N VAL A 7 -25.19 11.88 -9.93
CA VAL A 7 -25.67 10.51 -9.68
C VAL A 7 -27.19 10.49 -9.63
N PHE A 8 -27.79 9.66 -10.47
CA PHE A 8 -29.22 9.36 -10.46
C PHE A 8 -29.45 7.93 -9.99
N THR A 9 -30.64 7.65 -9.48
CA THR A 9 -31.07 6.32 -9.06
C THR A 9 -32.18 5.76 -9.95
N ASN A 10 -32.21 4.45 -10.17
CA ASN A 10 -33.27 3.77 -10.92
C ASN A 10 -33.61 2.42 -10.29
N CYS A 11 -34.88 2.21 -9.91
CA CYS A 11 -35.36 0.96 -9.31
C CYS A 11 -34.49 0.49 -8.13
N VAL A 12 -34.09 1.42 -7.26
CA VAL A 12 -33.40 1.10 -6.00
C VAL A 12 -34.40 1.03 -4.86
N ASP A 13 -34.29 -0.01 -4.04
CA ASP A 13 -35.09 -0.15 -2.81
C ASP A 13 -34.51 0.71 -1.66
N GLU A 14 -35.19 0.71 -0.51
CA GLU A 14 -34.78 1.49 0.66
C GLU A 14 -33.42 1.05 1.23
N GLU A 15 -33.13 -0.25 1.24
CA GLU A 15 -31.86 -0.78 1.74
C GLU A 15 -30.70 -0.37 0.84
N GLN A 16 -30.87 -0.52 -0.48
CA GLN A 16 -29.92 -0.11 -1.49
C GLN A 16 -29.69 1.40 -1.48
N ARG A 17 -30.74 2.20 -1.25
CA ARG A 17 -30.62 3.66 -1.12
C ARG A 17 -29.80 4.04 0.11
N ALA A 18 -30.08 3.44 1.26
CA ALA A 18 -29.30 3.67 2.48
C ALA A 18 -27.83 3.24 2.31
N GLN A 19 -27.58 2.14 1.59
CA GLN A 19 -26.23 1.68 1.25
C GLN A 19 -25.49 2.66 0.33
N LEU A 20 -26.17 3.19 -0.69
CA LEU A 20 -25.61 4.21 -1.58
C LEU A 20 -25.27 5.50 -0.82
N GLU A 21 -26.13 5.95 0.10
CA GLU A 21 -25.87 7.14 0.93
C GLU A 21 -24.63 6.96 1.81
N ARG A 22 -24.48 5.82 2.49
CA ARG A 22 -23.25 5.50 3.24
C ARG A 22 -22.02 5.46 2.33
N ALA A 23 -22.17 4.88 1.14
CA ALA A 23 -21.09 4.80 0.17
C ALA A 23 -20.60 6.18 -0.29
N LEU A 24 -21.54 7.09 -0.58
CA LEU A 24 -21.25 8.48 -0.94
C LEU A 24 -20.60 9.24 0.23
N ALA A 25 -21.07 9.04 1.45
CA ALA A 25 -20.45 9.63 2.64
C ALA A 25 -18.99 9.18 2.80
N HIS A 26 -18.70 7.89 2.60
CA HIS A 26 -17.32 7.40 2.57
C HIS A 26 -16.49 7.97 1.42
N PHE A 27 -17.08 8.13 0.23
CA PHE A 27 -16.42 8.72 -0.93
C PHE A 27 -15.98 10.17 -0.66
N HIS A 28 -16.85 11.00 -0.08
CA HIS A 28 -16.53 12.40 0.25
C HIS A 28 -15.67 12.54 1.51
N ALA A 29 -15.80 11.64 2.49
CA ALA A 29 -14.92 11.66 3.66
C ALA A 29 -13.46 11.30 3.31
N ALA A 30 -13.25 10.50 2.26
CA ALA A 30 -11.93 10.11 1.82
C ALA A 30 -11.18 11.21 1.04
N GLN A 31 -11.91 12.15 0.41
CA GLN A 31 -11.30 13.18 -0.46
C GLN A 31 -12.21 14.40 -0.64
N GLY A 32 -11.62 15.58 -0.89
CA GLY A 32 -12.35 16.86 -1.06
C GLY A 32 -12.31 17.47 -2.47
N VAL A 33 -11.90 16.72 -3.49
CA VAL A 33 -11.63 17.19 -4.86
C VAL A 33 -12.81 16.93 -5.80
N ILE A 34 -13.43 15.77 -5.70
CA ILE A 34 -14.51 15.30 -6.59
C ILE A 34 -15.82 15.28 -5.79
N ARG A 35 -16.81 16.03 -6.26
CA ARG A 35 -18.17 16.02 -5.70
C ARG A 35 -19.04 15.08 -6.52
N ILE A 36 -19.75 14.20 -5.83
CA ILE A 36 -20.80 13.39 -6.42
C ILE A 36 -22.12 13.96 -5.93
N GLU A 37 -22.95 14.46 -6.85
CA GLU A 37 -24.19 15.16 -6.56
C GLU A 37 -25.39 14.23 -6.79
N PRO A 38 -26.13 13.83 -5.75
CA PRO A 38 -27.36 13.08 -5.90
C PRO A 38 -28.43 13.95 -6.59
N CYS A 39 -29.01 13.44 -7.68
CA CYS A 39 -30.02 14.15 -8.48
C CYS A 39 -31.42 13.52 -8.42
N GLY A 40 -31.61 12.50 -7.56
CA GLY A 40 -32.89 11.80 -7.40
C GLY A 40 -33.10 10.67 -8.41
N ASP A 41 -34.35 10.25 -8.55
CA ASP A 41 -34.72 9.12 -9.40
C ASP A 41 -34.83 9.53 -10.87
N THR A 42 -34.42 8.64 -11.76
CA THR A 42 -34.57 8.77 -13.21
C THR A 42 -35.37 7.60 -13.77
N ASP A 43 -36.22 7.88 -14.74
CA ASP A 43 -36.96 6.85 -15.47
C ASP A 43 -36.10 6.36 -16.64
N VAL A 44 -35.61 5.13 -16.55
CA VAL A 44 -34.74 4.51 -17.55
C VAL A 44 -35.34 3.16 -17.95
N PRO A 45 -35.40 2.81 -19.25
CA PRO A 45 -36.10 1.62 -19.71
C PRO A 45 -35.55 0.32 -19.08
N VAL A 46 -36.36 -0.33 -18.25
CA VAL A 46 -36.10 -1.66 -17.69
C VAL A 46 -36.95 -2.67 -18.45
N SER A 47 -36.36 -3.76 -18.95
CA SER A 47 -37.09 -4.87 -19.56
C SER A 47 -36.92 -6.11 -18.68
N VAL A 48 -38.03 -6.71 -18.22
CA VAL A 48 -38.00 -8.02 -17.52
C VAL A 48 -37.01 -8.03 -16.35
N GLU A 49 -37.14 -7.04 -15.44
CA GLU A 49 -36.29 -6.86 -14.24
C GLU A 49 -34.80 -6.60 -14.49
N ARG A 50 -34.39 -6.33 -15.74
CA ARG A 50 -33.02 -5.96 -16.10
C ARG A 50 -32.96 -4.61 -16.79
N LEU A 51 -31.91 -3.84 -16.50
CA LEU A 51 -31.60 -2.64 -17.26
C LEU A 51 -30.91 -3.05 -18.57
N ASN A 52 -31.50 -2.66 -19.70
CA ASN A 52 -30.93 -2.96 -21.01
C ASN A 52 -29.80 -1.99 -21.34
N VAL A 53 -28.55 -2.46 -21.28
CA VAL A 53 -27.34 -1.64 -21.43
C VAL A 53 -27.29 -0.96 -22.80
N THR A 54 -27.58 -1.70 -23.88
CA THR A 54 -27.61 -1.15 -25.24
C THR A 54 -28.62 -0.01 -25.39
N ARG A 55 -29.84 -0.18 -24.85
CA ARG A 55 -30.86 0.87 -24.89
C ARG A 55 -30.51 2.07 -24.00
N PHE A 56 -29.84 1.82 -22.88
CA PHE A 56 -29.40 2.89 -21.99
C PHE A 56 -28.42 3.84 -22.68
N PHE A 57 -27.45 3.31 -23.40
CA PHE A 57 -26.45 4.12 -24.11
C PHE A 57 -26.88 4.58 -25.50
N ALA A 58 -27.95 4.03 -26.08
CA ALA A 58 -28.56 4.55 -27.31
C ALA A 58 -29.21 5.94 -27.16
N GLN A 59 -29.28 6.47 -25.94
CA GLN A 59 -29.79 7.80 -25.65
C GLN A 59 -28.79 8.89 -26.05
N ALA A 60 -29.26 10.15 -26.10
CA ALA A 60 -28.40 11.28 -26.47
C ALA A 60 -27.16 11.42 -25.55
N ALA A 61 -26.06 11.85 -26.15
CA ALA A 61 -24.83 12.20 -25.44
C ALA A 61 -25.09 13.33 -24.43
N VAL A 62 -24.38 13.29 -23.30
CA VAL A 62 -24.50 14.29 -22.23
C VAL A 62 -23.23 15.13 -22.16
N SER A 63 -23.40 16.42 -21.87
CA SER A 63 -22.27 17.33 -21.69
C SER A 63 -21.53 17.09 -20.38
N ASP A 64 -22.25 16.78 -19.29
CA ASP A 64 -21.65 16.59 -17.97
C ASP A 64 -21.56 15.12 -17.60
N PRO A 65 -20.55 14.71 -16.82
CA PRO A 65 -20.45 13.36 -16.28
C PRO A 65 -21.72 12.96 -15.50
N GLN A 66 -22.32 11.84 -15.88
CA GLN A 66 -23.52 11.28 -15.24
C GLN A 66 -23.33 9.80 -14.93
N ILE A 67 -23.77 9.39 -13.75
CA ILE A 67 -23.80 7.99 -13.31
C ILE A 67 -25.23 7.64 -12.94
N VAL A 68 -25.74 6.50 -13.41
CA VAL A 68 -27.03 5.95 -13.00
C VAL A 68 -26.80 4.70 -12.16
N VAL A 69 -27.25 4.72 -10.90
CA VAL A 69 -27.20 3.56 -10.01
C VAL A 69 -28.53 2.84 -10.07
N THR A 70 -28.53 1.55 -10.40
CA THR A 70 -29.74 0.75 -10.47
C THR A 70 -29.72 -0.45 -9.53
N GLY A 71 -30.88 -0.72 -8.92
CA GLY A 71 -31.13 -1.93 -8.13
C GLY A 71 -31.39 -3.17 -8.98
N ARG A 72 -31.40 -3.04 -10.32
CA ARG A 72 -31.64 -4.13 -11.27
C ARG A 72 -30.33 -4.65 -11.86
N ARG A 73 -30.30 -5.93 -12.23
CA ARG A 73 -29.18 -6.52 -12.97
C ARG A 73 -29.06 -5.86 -14.34
N LEU A 74 -27.83 -5.72 -14.85
CA LEU A 74 -27.61 -5.32 -16.24
C LEU A 74 -27.94 -6.49 -17.18
N SER A 75 -28.43 -6.18 -18.38
CA SER A 75 -28.90 -7.19 -19.36
C SER A 75 -27.85 -8.21 -19.75
N ASP A 76 -26.58 -7.82 -19.72
CA ASP A 76 -25.40 -8.62 -20.05
C ASP A 76 -24.67 -9.17 -18.81
N ASN A 77 -25.28 -9.02 -17.63
CA ASN A 77 -24.81 -9.58 -16.35
C ASN A 77 -23.50 -8.98 -15.80
N TRP A 78 -23.05 -7.84 -16.34
CA TRP A 78 -21.96 -7.04 -15.77
C TRP A 78 -22.45 -6.17 -14.61
N PHE A 79 -21.50 -5.64 -13.81
CA PHE A 79 -21.82 -4.76 -12.68
C PHE A 79 -21.83 -3.28 -13.03
N THR A 80 -21.05 -2.87 -14.04
CA THR A 80 -20.89 -1.48 -14.43
C THR A 80 -20.65 -1.39 -15.91
N HIS A 81 -21.09 -0.28 -16.52
CA HIS A 81 -20.62 0.16 -17.83
C HIS A 81 -20.42 1.67 -17.85
N ALA A 82 -19.54 2.15 -18.72
CA ALA A 82 -19.33 3.54 -19.06
C ALA A 82 -19.10 3.69 -20.57
N GLU A 83 -19.80 4.66 -21.15
CA GLU A 83 -19.63 5.10 -22.53
C GLU A 83 -19.64 6.63 -22.55
N GLN A 84 -18.58 7.22 -23.12
CA GLN A 84 -18.37 8.66 -23.12
C GLN A 84 -18.45 9.24 -21.68
N ARG A 85 -19.41 10.15 -21.42
CA ARG A 85 -19.61 10.81 -20.12
C ARG A 85 -20.74 10.20 -19.30
N ARG A 86 -21.25 9.03 -19.69
CA ARG A 86 -22.32 8.33 -18.97
C ARG A 86 -21.81 7.01 -18.44
N ALA A 87 -22.27 6.66 -17.24
CA ALA A 87 -22.04 5.34 -16.69
C ALA A 87 -23.30 4.81 -16.01
N VAL A 88 -23.35 3.48 -15.87
CA VAL A 88 -24.38 2.76 -15.14
C VAL A 88 -23.72 1.81 -14.14
N ILE A 89 -24.27 1.73 -12.94
CA ILE A 89 -23.85 0.81 -11.88
C ILE A 89 -25.05 -0.04 -11.48
N SER A 90 -24.91 -1.36 -11.52
CA SER A 90 -25.83 -2.29 -10.88
C SER A 90 -25.36 -2.59 -9.45
N VAL A 91 -26.24 -2.41 -8.48
CA VAL A 91 -26.03 -2.87 -7.09
C VAL A 91 -26.68 -4.23 -6.80
N ALA A 92 -27.29 -4.86 -7.80
CA ALA A 92 -27.86 -6.20 -7.68
C ALA A 92 -26.78 -7.31 -7.61
N ASP A 93 -27.10 -8.39 -6.90
CA ASP A 93 -26.31 -9.63 -6.73
C ASP A 93 -24.83 -9.46 -6.40
N TRP A 94 -24.40 -8.35 -5.81
CA TRP A 94 -22.97 -8.11 -5.59
C TRP A 94 -22.32 -9.17 -4.69
N THR A 95 -23.08 -9.85 -3.84
CA THR A 95 -22.63 -10.92 -2.94
C THR A 95 -21.96 -12.09 -3.67
N ILE A 96 -22.31 -12.31 -4.95
CA ILE A 96 -21.67 -13.34 -5.79
C ILE A 96 -20.17 -13.09 -5.98
N ALA A 97 -19.68 -11.86 -5.76
CA ALA A 97 -18.25 -11.56 -5.77
C ALA A 97 -17.47 -12.35 -4.71
N PHE A 98 -18.12 -12.79 -3.63
CA PHE A 98 -17.49 -13.49 -2.51
C PHE A 98 -17.83 -14.98 -2.47
N VAL A 99 -18.52 -15.53 -3.48
CA VAL A 99 -19.02 -16.93 -3.46
C VAL A 99 -17.90 -17.98 -3.38
N ASN A 100 -16.70 -17.66 -3.89
CA ASN A 100 -15.54 -18.54 -3.84
C ASN A 100 -14.69 -18.34 -2.57
N GLU A 101 -15.06 -17.41 -1.69
CA GLU A 101 -14.34 -17.21 -0.44
C GLU A 101 -14.89 -18.17 0.63
N GLN A 102 -14.00 -18.98 1.20
CA GLN A 102 -14.33 -19.76 2.39
C GLN A 102 -14.47 -18.79 3.59
N GLY A 103 -15.71 -18.45 3.96
CA GLY A 103 -16.03 -17.56 5.07
C GLY A 103 -17.25 -16.67 4.83
N GLU A 104 -17.67 -15.92 5.85
CA GLU A 104 -18.73 -14.92 5.72
C GLU A 104 -18.26 -13.71 4.90
N THR A 105 -19.18 -13.12 4.14
CA THR A 105 -18.92 -11.89 3.40
C THR A 105 -18.52 -10.78 4.38
N PRO A 106 -17.43 -10.03 4.15
CA PRO A 106 -17.00 -8.99 5.09
C PRO A 106 -18.13 -7.97 5.35
N LEU A 107 -18.30 -7.54 6.60
CA LEU A 107 -19.39 -6.62 6.98
C LEU A 107 -19.38 -5.31 6.15
N GLY A 108 -18.19 -4.81 5.80
CA GLY A 108 -18.03 -3.62 4.97
C GLY A 108 -18.09 -3.87 3.46
N ALA A 109 -18.29 -5.11 3.02
CA ALA A 109 -18.34 -5.48 1.60
C ALA A 109 -19.48 -4.83 0.78
N PRO A 110 -20.70 -4.63 1.32
CA PRO A 110 -21.74 -3.93 0.59
C PRO A 110 -21.27 -2.51 0.22
N ASP A 111 -20.79 -1.74 1.19
CA ASP A 111 -20.36 -0.37 0.97
C ASP A 111 -19.10 -0.34 0.06
N ALA A 112 -18.12 -1.22 0.30
CA ALA A 112 -16.93 -1.37 -0.54
C ALA A 112 -17.27 -1.68 -2.01
N ASN A 113 -18.31 -2.48 -2.26
CA ASN A 113 -18.79 -2.79 -3.60
C ASN A 113 -19.24 -1.53 -4.33
N ILE A 114 -20.11 -0.73 -3.71
CA ILE A 114 -20.60 0.52 -4.32
C ILE A 114 -19.47 1.53 -4.48
N LEU A 115 -18.62 1.72 -3.46
CA LEU A 115 -17.47 2.63 -3.55
C LEU A 115 -16.54 2.29 -4.72
N THR A 116 -16.25 1.00 -4.92
CA THR A 116 -15.37 0.56 -6.01
C THR A 116 -16.01 0.85 -7.37
N SER A 117 -17.32 0.62 -7.53
CA SER A 117 -18.05 0.96 -8.75
C SER A 117 -18.09 2.48 -8.99
N LEU A 118 -18.34 3.27 -7.94
CA LEU A 118 -18.32 4.73 -8.00
C LEU A 118 -16.93 5.24 -8.40
N ALA A 119 -15.87 4.72 -7.80
CA ALA A 119 -14.49 5.09 -8.12
C ALA A 119 -14.15 4.85 -9.60
N LEU A 120 -14.49 3.66 -10.13
CA LEU A 120 -14.27 3.29 -11.53
C LEU A 120 -15.05 4.20 -12.48
N THR A 121 -16.38 4.25 -12.30
CA THR A 121 -17.28 4.96 -13.21
C THR A 121 -17.10 6.48 -13.15
N THR A 122 -16.73 7.04 -11.99
CA THR A 122 -16.39 8.46 -11.85
C THR A 122 -15.19 8.82 -12.71
N LEU A 123 -14.11 8.03 -12.67
CA LEU A 123 -12.93 8.28 -13.50
C LEU A 123 -13.25 8.14 -14.98
N LEU A 124 -13.98 7.11 -15.37
CA LEU A 124 -14.36 6.90 -16.77
C LEU A 124 -15.25 8.02 -17.30
N ALA A 125 -16.25 8.45 -16.52
CA ALA A 125 -17.15 9.53 -16.92
C ALA A 125 -16.45 10.90 -16.96
N ILE A 126 -15.49 11.17 -16.07
CA ILE A 126 -14.64 12.37 -16.13
C ILE A 126 -13.74 12.35 -17.36
N ALA A 127 -13.10 11.20 -17.63
CA ALA A 127 -12.21 11.02 -18.77
C ALA A 127 -12.95 11.02 -20.11
N GLY A 128 -14.25 10.70 -20.11
CA GLY A 128 -15.02 10.54 -21.34
C GLY A 128 -14.70 9.22 -22.06
N CYS A 129 -14.20 8.21 -21.35
CA CYS A 129 -13.71 6.96 -21.93
C CYS A 129 -14.77 5.86 -21.92
N ASN A 130 -14.70 4.95 -22.88
CA ASN A 130 -15.47 3.72 -22.83
C ASN A 130 -14.72 2.68 -21.98
N ASP A 131 -15.44 1.74 -21.36
CA ASP A 131 -14.83 0.74 -20.49
C ASP A 131 -13.72 -0.05 -21.19
N LEU A 132 -14.01 -0.58 -22.39
CA LEU A 132 -13.10 -1.47 -23.12
C LEU A 132 -11.80 -0.78 -23.59
N ASP A 133 -11.77 0.56 -23.61
CA ASP A 133 -10.56 1.31 -23.96
C ASP A 133 -9.51 1.27 -22.83
N VAL A 134 -9.95 1.05 -21.59
CA VAL A 134 -9.11 1.20 -20.40
C VAL A 134 -8.96 -0.11 -19.63
N LEU A 135 -10.01 -0.94 -19.57
CA LEU A 135 -10.00 -2.20 -18.82
C LEU A 135 -8.92 -3.17 -19.31
N HIS A 136 -8.36 -3.96 -18.39
CA HIS A 136 -7.30 -4.93 -18.68
C HIS A 136 -7.43 -6.19 -17.82
N GLU A 137 -6.55 -7.18 -18.00
CA GLU A 137 -6.54 -8.42 -17.23
C GLU A 137 -6.62 -8.21 -15.70
N THR A 138 -7.30 -9.13 -15.00
CA THR A 138 -7.49 -9.05 -13.54
C THR A 138 -6.16 -9.14 -12.80
N VAL A 139 -5.79 -8.08 -12.08
CA VAL A 139 -4.58 -8.00 -11.22
C VAL A 139 -4.81 -7.26 -9.89
N GLY A 140 -6.08 -7.02 -9.54
CA GLY A 140 -6.54 -6.22 -8.41
C GLY A 140 -6.66 -4.72 -8.70
N CYS A 141 -6.45 -4.27 -9.94
CA CYS A 141 -6.60 -2.87 -10.29
C CYS A 141 -8.08 -2.47 -10.34
N LEU A 142 -8.38 -1.21 -10.08
CA LEU A 142 -9.70 -0.61 -10.30
C LEU A 142 -10.24 -0.89 -11.72
N PHE A 143 -9.35 -0.98 -12.71
CA PHE A 143 -9.64 -1.23 -14.13
C PHE A 143 -9.53 -2.70 -14.55
N ASP A 144 -9.58 -3.66 -13.61
CA ASP A 144 -9.64 -5.07 -13.99
C ASP A 144 -10.93 -5.40 -14.77
N LEU A 145 -10.77 -6.14 -15.86
CA LEU A 145 -11.84 -6.79 -16.61
C LEU A 145 -12.21 -8.10 -15.90
N CYS A 146 -13.05 -8.00 -14.88
CA CYS A 146 -13.49 -9.13 -14.07
C CYS A 146 -14.49 -10.03 -14.84
N LEU A 147 -13.98 -10.83 -15.79
CA LEU A 147 -14.76 -11.79 -16.58
C LEU A 147 -15.49 -12.81 -15.68
N HIS A 148 -14.87 -13.19 -14.56
CA HIS A 148 -15.51 -14.01 -13.55
C HIS A 148 -15.93 -13.12 -12.37
N LYS A 149 -17.22 -13.15 -11.99
CA LYS A 149 -17.73 -12.30 -10.90
C LYS A 149 -16.92 -12.38 -9.58
N PRO A 150 -16.36 -13.54 -9.18
CA PRO A 150 -15.49 -13.63 -7.99
C PRO A 150 -14.20 -12.80 -8.06
N ASP A 151 -13.70 -12.50 -9.26
CA ASP A 151 -12.52 -11.63 -9.46
C ASP A 151 -12.75 -10.23 -8.86
N ARG A 152 -14.01 -9.81 -8.76
CA ARG A 152 -14.39 -8.52 -8.19
C ARG A 152 -13.97 -8.38 -6.73
N ALA A 153 -13.92 -9.47 -5.95
CA ALA A 153 -13.42 -9.42 -4.58
C ALA A 153 -11.92 -9.07 -4.51
N LEU A 154 -11.12 -9.55 -5.47
CA LEU A 154 -9.71 -9.16 -5.59
C LEU A 154 -9.58 -7.68 -5.92
N LYS A 155 -10.35 -7.18 -6.91
CA LYS A 155 -10.41 -5.74 -7.25
C LYS A 155 -10.70 -4.88 -6.02
N MET A 156 -11.65 -5.27 -5.17
CA MET A 156 -11.98 -4.48 -3.97
C MET A 156 -10.93 -4.59 -2.85
N ARG A 157 -10.30 -5.75 -2.64
CA ARG A 157 -9.28 -5.90 -1.57
C ARG A 157 -7.96 -5.23 -1.92
N ALA A 158 -7.56 -5.33 -3.18
CA ALA A 158 -6.37 -4.69 -3.69
C ALA A 158 -6.60 -3.19 -3.85
N ALA A 159 -7.71 -2.81 -4.49
CA ALA A 159 -8.22 -1.45 -4.67
C ALA A 159 -7.09 -0.44 -4.88
N TYR A 160 -6.50 -0.46 -6.07
CA TYR A 160 -5.47 0.50 -6.50
C TYR A 160 -5.62 0.82 -7.98
N ILE A 161 -4.98 1.89 -8.44
CA ILE A 161 -4.81 2.20 -9.87
C ILE A 161 -3.39 1.80 -10.24
N CYS A 162 -3.23 0.87 -11.18
CA CYS A 162 -1.90 0.44 -11.62
C CYS A 162 -1.23 1.55 -12.43
N SER A 163 0.11 1.49 -12.54
CA SER A 163 0.90 2.50 -13.26
C SER A 163 0.45 2.68 -14.72
N ARG A 164 0.09 1.60 -15.42
CA ARG A 164 -0.42 1.64 -16.80
C ARG A 164 -1.73 2.45 -16.90
N CYS A 165 -2.68 2.19 -16.00
CA CYS A 165 -3.95 2.92 -15.96
C CYS A 165 -3.76 4.37 -15.54
N ALA A 166 -2.88 4.64 -14.58
CA ALA A 166 -2.56 6.00 -14.16
C ALA A 166 -2.03 6.85 -15.33
N THR A 167 -1.14 6.28 -16.17
CA THR A 167 -0.62 6.94 -17.38
C THR A 167 -1.70 7.13 -18.45
N ARG A 168 -2.53 6.11 -18.70
CA ARG A 168 -3.65 6.22 -19.65
C ARG A 168 -4.64 7.31 -19.26
N LEU A 169 -5.03 7.36 -17.99
CA LEU A 169 -5.95 8.39 -17.46
C LEU A 169 -5.36 9.80 -17.61
N ALA A 170 -4.06 9.96 -17.33
CA ALA A 170 -3.38 11.24 -17.52
C ALA A 170 -3.40 11.69 -18.98
N ALA A 171 -3.18 10.77 -19.93
CA ALA A 171 -3.27 11.06 -21.36
C ALA A 171 -4.70 11.44 -21.80
N GLN A 172 -5.72 10.98 -21.08
CA GLN A 172 -7.13 11.32 -21.29
C GLN A 172 -7.59 12.56 -20.51
N GLY A 173 -6.63 13.35 -19.99
CA GLY A 173 -6.92 14.63 -19.34
C GLY A 173 -7.37 14.53 -17.88
N VAL A 174 -7.29 13.35 -17.25
CA VAL A 174 -7.52 13.21 -15.81
C VAL A 174 -6.27 13.69 -15.06
N SER A 175 -6.44 14.72 -14.24
CA SER A 175 -5.36 15.33 -13.47
C SER A 175 -4.76 14.36 -12.43
N SER A 176 -3.55 14.63 -11.95
CA SER A 176 -2.99 13.91 -10.78
C SER A 176 -3.88 14.06 -9.56
N VAL A 177 -4.41 15.26 -9.31
CA VAL A 177 -5.27 15.56 -8.16
C VAL A 177 -6.55 14.71 -8.16
N GLU A 178 -7.18 14.51 -9.32
CA GLU A 178 -8.34 13.61 -9.45
C GLU A 178 -7.97 12.14 -9.23
N ARG A 179 -6.81 11.68 -9.73
CA ARG A 179 -6.33 10.31 -9.51
C ARG A 179 -5.96 10.05 -8.05
N ASP A 180 -5.36 11.01 -7.37
CA ASP A 180 -5.02 10.93 -5.95
C ASP A 180 -6.28 10.89 -5.09
N ALA A 181 -7.28 11.70 -5.42
CA ALA A 181 -8.59 11.67 -4.76
C ALA A 181 -9.25 10.28 -4.86
N ILE A 182 -9.24 9.67 -6.04
CA ILE A 182 -9.79 8.32 -6.23
C ILE A 182 -8.92 7.28 -5.51
N SER A 183 -7.61 7.43 -5.48
CA SER A 183 -6.73 6.55 -4.71
C SER A 183 -7.07 6.57 -3.22
N ALA A 184 -7.42 7.73 -2.65
CA ALA A 184 -7.90 7.84 -1.28
C ALA A 184 -9.25 7.14 -1.05
N VAL A 185 -10.16 7.19 -2.03
CA VAL A 185 -11.42 6.41 -2.00
C VAL A 185 -11.12 4.91 -2.01
N LEU A 186 -10.17 4.46 -2.83
CA LEU A 186 -9.76 3.06 -2.88
C LEU A 186 -9.09 2.61 -1.56
N ASP A 187 -8.35 3.48 -0.89
CA ASP A 187 -7.90 3.24 0.49
C ASP A 187 -9.06 3.02 1.45
N ARG A 188 -10.16 3.78 1.30
CA ARG A 188 -11.37 3.57 2.08
C ARG A 188 -12.07 2.24 1.75
N VAL A 189 -12.04 1.78 0.49
CA VAL A 189 -12.52 0.44 0.11
C VAL A 189 -11.72 -0.64 0.85
N ARG A 190 -10.38 -0.54 0.85
CA ARG A 190 -9.51 -1.47 1.60
C ARG A 190 -9.83 -1.44 3.09
N ALA A 191 -10.08 -0.26 3.65
CA ALA A 191 -10.52 -0.07 5.04
C ALA A 191 -11.78 -0.84 5.39
N LEU A 192 -12.82 -0.72 4.56
CA LEU A 192 -14.08 -1.42 4.79
C LEU A 192 -13.95 -2.94 4.74
N LEU A 193 -13.11 -3.47 3.83
CA LEU A 193 -12.95 -4.91 3.67
C LEU A 193 -11.97 -5.56 4.64
N LEU A 194 -10.90 -4.84 4.98
CA LEU A 194 -9.78 -5.38 5.76
C LEU A 194 -9.77 -4.84 7.20
N GLY A 195 -10.82 -4.11 7.59
CA GLY A 195 -10.92 -3.41 8.87
C GLY A 195 -9.94 -2.26 9.04
N ARG A 196 -9.19 -1.87 7.99
CA ARG A 196 -8.13 -0.86 8.06
C ARG A 196 -8.70 0.51 8.45
N ARG A 197 -7.96 1.32 9.19
CA ARG A 197 -8.33 2.74 9.39
C ARG A 197 -7.79 3.55 8.19
N PRO A 198 -8.60 4.43 7.55
CA PRO A 198 -8.05 5.40 6.61
C PRO A 198 -6.94 6.22 7.27
N GLN A 199 -5.96 6.65 6.47
CA GLN A 199 -4.80 7.43 6.95
C GLN A 199 -5.22 8.72 7.69
N ALA A 200 -6.38 9.29 7.34
CA ALA A 200 -6.98 10.44 8.03
C ALA A 200 -7.56 10.14 9.42
N THR A 201 -7.70 8.85 9.77
CA THR A 201 -8.24 8.36 11.05
C THR A 201 -7.23 7.45 11.75
N ALA A 202 -5.93 7.68 11.51
CA ALA A 202 -4.88 7.04 12.28
C ALA A 202 -5.25 7.12 13.78
N PRO A 203 -5.07 6.05 14.56
CA PRO A 203 -5.32 6.12 15.98
C PRO A 203 -4.59 7.34 16.54
N GLN A 204 -5.31 8.25 17.19
CA GLN A 204 -4.70 9.15 18.16
C GLN A 204 -4.16 8.24 19.27
N THR A 205 -2.98 7.66 19.07
CA THR A 205 -2.17 7.21 20.20
C THR A 205 -1.66 8.46 20.87
N ASP A 206 -1.80 8.54 22.19
CA ASP A 206 -1.50 9.72 22.98
C ASP A 206 -0.11 10.26 22.63
N ASP A 207 -0.06 11.30 21.80
CA ASP A 207 1.18 11.99 21.47
C ASP A 207 1.89 12.39 22.78
N ALA A 208 1.12 12.71 23.83
CA ALA A 208 1.57 12.94 25.18
C ALA A 208 2.39 11.78 25.79
N GLU A 209 2.00 10.52 25.58
CA GLU A 209 2.75 9.35 26.06
C GLU A 209 4.08 9.21 25.32
N ASP A 210 4.08 9.33 23.99
CA ASP A 210 5.30 9.24 23.20
C ASP A 210 6.23 10.44 23.50
N GLU A 211 5.69 11.63 23.73
CA GLU A 211 6.45 12.81 24.19
C GLU A 211 7.04 12.61 25.59
N ALA A 212 6.28 12.06 26.53
CA ALA A 212 6.78 11.71 27.85
C ALA A 212 7.88 10.65 27.77
N PHE A 213 7.68 9.61 26.96
CA PHE A 213 8.70 8.59 26.72
C PHE A 213 9.98 9.19 26.16
N VAL A 214 9.89 10.08 25.15
CA VAL A 214 11.07 10.75 24.59
C VAL A 214 11.81 11.56 25.64
N ARG A 215 11.09 12.31 26.49
CA ARG A 215 11.69 13.15 27.54
C ARG A 215 12.35 12.32 28.64
N ASP A 216 11.63 11.32 29.15
CA ASP A 216 11.91 10.68 30.44
C ASP A 216 12.75 9.39 30.32
N THR A 217 12.75 8.72 29.16
CA THR A 217 13.44 7.42 29.01
C THR A 217 14.95 7.60 28.98
N PRO A 218 15.74 6.94 29.86
CA PRO A 218 17.19 7.05 29.81
C PRO A 218 17.79 6.33 28.58
N PRO A 219 19.04 6.64 28.19
CA PRO A 219 19.77 5.83 27.24
C PRO A 219 19.87 4.36 27.69
N PRO A 220 19.73 3.37 26.80
CA PRO A 220 19.97 1.98 27.18
C PRO A 220 21.43 1.74 27.53
N ASP A 221 21.65 0.92 28.55
CA ASP A 221 22.99 0.57 29.02
C ASP A 221 23.84 -0.06 27.92
N GLY A 222 25.08 0.40 27.79
CA GLY A 222 26.05 -0.11 26.82
C GLY A 222 25.78 0.28 25.37
N VAL A 223 24.76 1.12 25.09
CA VAL A 223 24.50 1.63 23.74
C VAL A 223 25.11 3.02 23.59
N HIS A 224 26.15 3.11 22.75
CA HIS A 224 26.81 4.36 22.42
C HIS A 224 26.48 4.78 20.98
N LEU A 225 25.81 5.93 20.83
CA LEU A 225 25.51 6.50 19.52
C LEU A 225 26.73 7.23 18.97
N PRO A 226 27.16 6.94 17.72
CA PRO A 226 28.29 7.63 17.10
C PRO A 226 28.03 9.14 16.98
N PRO A 227 29.02 10.02 17.26
CA PRO A 227 28.85 11.46 17.14
C PRO A 227 28.39 11.90 15.74
N ARG A 228 28.92 11.27 14.68
CA ARG A 228 28.53 11.53 13.29
C ARG A 228 27.07 11.16 12.99
N LEU A 229 26.55 10.09 13.61
CA LEU A 229 25.12 9.76 13.49
C LEU A 229 24.25 10.83 14.16
N ILE A 230 24.65 11.28 15.36
CA ILE A 230 23.94 12.35 16.07
C ILE A 230 23.98 13.62 15.23
N GLU A 231 25.13 13.99 14.68
CA GLU A 231 25.28 15.16 13.81
C GLU A 231 24.40 15.07 12.57
N ALA A 232 24.40 13.94 11.86
CA ALA A 232 23.55 13.72 10.69
C ALA A 232 22.06 13.82 11.03
N CYS A 233 21.63 13.25 12.16
CA CYS A 233 20.27 13.37 12.66
C CYS A 233 19.92 14.85 12.89
N VAL A 234 20.73 15.53 13.69
CA VAL A 234 20.46 16.91 14.13
C VAL A 234 20.49 17.90 12.97
N THR A 235 21.33 17.68 11.97
CA THR A 235 21.44 18.53 10.76
C THR A 235 20.40 18.20 9.69
N GLY A 236 19.51 17.23 9.93
CA GLY A 236 18.49 16.83 8.95
C GLY A 236 19.07 16.16 7.71
N ARG A 237 20.27 15.58 7.80
CA ARG A 237 20.96 14.85 6.71
C ARG A 237 20.93 13.32 6.91
N LEU A 238 20.10 12.85 7.84
CA LEU A 238 19.90 11.43 8.10
C LEU A 238 18.73 10.89 7.28
N THR A 239 19.02 9.84 6.52
CA THR A 239 18.03 8.95 5.91
C THR A 239 17.93 7.69 6.76
N VAL A 240 16.70 7.19 6.98
CA VAL A 240 16.50 5.90 7.62
C VAL A 240 16.00 4.89 6.60
N LEU A 241 16.64 3.74 6.54
CA LEU A 241 16.13 2.56 5.86
C LEU A 241 15.62 1.57 6.88
N VAL A 242 14.37 1.16 6.73
CA VAL A 242 13.65 0.28 7.64
C VAL A 242 13.42 -1.09 7.00
N GLY A 243 13.94 -2.14 7.65
CA GLY A 243 13.71 -3.54 7.30
C GLY A 243 12.61 -4.20 8.15
N SER A 244 12.43 -5.50 7.95
CA SER A 244 11.29 -6.27 8.48
C SER A 244 11.20 -6.30 10.00
N GLY A 245 12.34 -6.20 10.71
CA GLY A 245 12.42 -6.25 12.17
C GLY A 245 11.71 -5.09 12.89
N MET A 246 11.42 -3.99 12.21
CA MET A 246 10.59 -2.90 12.76
C MET A 246 9.10 -3.26 12.74
N SER A 247 8.65 -4.06 11.77
CA SER A 247 7.28 -4.59 11.70
C SER A 247 7.05 -5.82 12.60
N LEU A 248 8.13 -6.40 13.14
CA LEU A 248 8.11 -7.59 14.00
C LEU A 248 8.33 -7.28 15.49
N GLN A 249 8.32 -5.99 15.87
CA GLN A 249 8.45 -5.58 17.27
C GLN A 249 7.29 -6.14 18.12
N LYS A 250 7.56 -6.42 19.40
CA LYS A 250 6.59 -7.06 20.32
C LYS A 250 5.30 -6.25 20.51
N ASP A 251 5.37 -4.93 20.38
CA ASP A 251 4.25 -4.00 20.52
C ASP A 251 3.58 -3.63 19.18
N VAL A 252 4.04 -4.23 18.07
CA VAL A 252 3.30 -4.25 16.81
C VAL A 252 2.23 -5.33 16.91
N ALA A 253 0.98 -4.90 16.84
CA ALA A 253 -0.17 -5.80 16.90
C ALA A 253 -0.90 -5.75 15.55
N VAL A 254 -1.13 -6.93 14.98
CA VAL A 254 -1.86 -7.10 13.73
C VAL A 254 -2.95 -8.16 13.88
N LYS A 255 -3.96 -8.11 13.02
CA LYS A 255 -5.03 -9.10 12.95
C LYS A 255 -5.19 -9.57 11.51
N TYR A 256 -5.06 -10.88 11.32
CA TYR A 256 -5.40 -11.53 10.07
C TYR A 256 -6.84 -12.07 10.11
N PRO A 257 -7.45 -12.30 8.95
CA PRO A 257 -8.65 -13.12 8.85
C PRO A 257 -8.48 -14.47 9.57
N PRO A 258 -9.48 -14.96 10.33
CA PRO A 258 -9.39 -16.22 11.07
C PRO A 258 -8.93 -17.40 10.21
N LYS A 259 -9.36 -17.45 8.95
CA LYS A 259 -9.00 -18.50 7.98
C LYS A 259 -7.50 -18.66 7.73
N LEU A 260 -6.69 -17.63 7.94
CA LEU A 260 -5.24 -17.70 7.75
C LEU A 260 -4.51 -18.19 9.00
N GLY A 261 -5.11 -18.09 10.18
CA GLY A 261 -4.54 -18.57 11.44
C GLY A 261 -3.25 -17.86 11.89
N TRP A 262 -2.93 -16.69 11.35
CA TRP A 262 -1.71 -15.94 11.69
C TRP A 262 -2.00 -14.82 12.70
N SER A 263 -1.08 -14.62 13.64
CA SER A 263 -1.14 -13.55 14.67
C SER A 263 -0.12 -12.44 14.46
N SER A 264 0.85 -12.62 13.57
CA SER A 264 1.94 -11.69 13.30
C SER A 264 2.29 -11.63 11.81
N LEU A 265 2.95 -10.54 11.40
CA LEU A 265 3.60 -10.44 10.09
C LEU A 265 4.69 -11.52 9.95
N PRO A 266 4.96 -12.02 8.74
CA PRO A 266 6.01 -13.01 8.54
C PRO A 266 7.40 -12.40 8.68
N SER A 267 8.32 -13.16 9.28
CA SER A 267 9.75 -12.99 8.99
C SER A 267 10.06 -13.55 7.60
N TRP A 268 11.20 -13.18 7.01
CA TRP A 268 11.58 -13.67 5.68
C TRP A 268 11.71 -15.19 5.61
N GLY A 269 12.20 -15.84 6.67
CA GLY A 269 12.23 -17.31 6.75
C GLY A 269 10.83 -17.95 6.77
N GLU A 270 9.77 -17.22 7.13
CA GLU A 270 8.39 -17.72 7.10
C GLU A 270 7.69 -17.49 5.76
N VAL A 271 8.18 -16.56 4.92
CA VAL A 271 7.52 -16.18 3.66
C VAL A 271 7.36 -17.39 2.72
N PRO A 272 8.39 -18.22 2.43
CA PRO A 272 8.22 -19.43 1.61
C PRO A 272 7.11 -20.35 2.11
N ARG A 273 7.07 -20.60 3.43
CA ARG A 273 6.05 -21.46 4.05
C ARG A 273 4.64 -20.88 3.95
N ARG A 274 4.48 -19.57 4.15
CA ARG A 274 3.16 -18.91 3.98
C ARG A 274 2.71 -18.89 2.51
N LEU A 275 3.63 -18.78 1.56
CA LEU A 275 3.32 -18.91 0.14
C LEU A 275 2.97 -20.35 -0.26
N ALA A 276 3.61 -21.36 0.33
CA ALA A 276 3.24 -22.76 0.16
C ALA A 276 1.80 -23.02 0.65
N ASN A 277 1.42 -22.47 1.81
CA ASN A 277 0.04 -22.53 2.29
C ASN A 277 -0.95 -21.84 1.32
N ALA A 278 -0.55 -20.71 0.74
CA ALA A 278 -1.36 -20.02 -0.26
C ALA A 278 -1.52 -20.86 -1.54
N VAL A 279 -0.49 -21.58 -1.98
CA VAL A 279 -0.56 -22.51 -3.12
C VAL A 279 -1.54 -23.66 -2.83
N ALA A 280 -1.49 -24.23 -1.63
CA ALA A 280 -2.44 -25.26 -1.21
C ALA A 280 -3.87 -24.73 -1.19
N TYR A 281 -4.06 -23.52 -0.65
CA TYR A 281 -5.38 -22.90 -0.53
C TYR A 281 -5.98 -22.48 -1.88
N TYR A 282 -5.21 -21.76 -2.70
CA TYR A 282 -5.73 -21.16 -3.94
C TYR A 282 -5.64 -22.07 -5.15
N ALA A 283 -4.55 -22.82 -5.26
CA ALA A 283 -4.29 -23.67 -6.43
C ALA A 283 -4.58 -25.16 -6.16
N GLY A 284 -5.06 -25.52 -4.96
CA GLY A 284 -5.47 -26.88 -4.61
C GLY A 284 -4.35 -27.92 -4.65
N ARG A 285 -3.09 -27.48 -4.52
CA ARG A 285 -1.90 -28.33 -4.69
C ARG A 285 -0.94 -28.15 -3.53
N SER A 286 -0.37 -29.24 -3.02
CA SER A 286 0.66 -29.16 -1.98
C SER A 286 2.03 -28.92 -2.61
N VAL A 287 2.81 -28.04 -2.00
CA VAL A 287 4.20 -27.76 -2.36
C VAL A 287 5.00 -27.57 -1.08
N GLU A 288 6.20 -28.12 -1.01
CA GLU A 288 7.09 -27.92 0.12
C GLU A 288 8.07 -26.78 -0.18
N PRO A 289 8.22 -25.78 0.71
CA PRO A 289 9.25 -24.75 0.57
C PRO A 289 10.63 -25.38 0.73
N ARG A 290 11.65 -24.86 0.00
CA ARG A 290 13.02 -25.32 0.24
C ARG A 290 13.55 -24.68 1.53
N GLN A 291 14.51 -25.35 2.16
CA GLN A 291 15.33 -24.69 3.17
C GLN A 291 16.31 -23.76 2.46
N THR A 292 16.08 -22.46 2.55
CA THR A 292 16.89 -21.44 1.91
C THR A 292 17.96 -20.95 2.86
N VAL A 293 19.23 -21.11 2.50
CA VAL A 293 20.38 -20.65 3.30
C VAL A 293 20.99 -19.38 2.69
N THR A 294 20.89 -19.23 1.36
CA THR A 294 21.42 -18.10 0.61
C THR A 294 20.31 -17.20 0.05
N LEU A 295 20.69 -15.99 -0.37
CA LEU A 295 19.77 -15.07 -1.03
C LEU A 295 19.29 -15.64 -2.37
N GLU A 296 20.20 -16.24 -3.12
CA GLU A 296 19.94 -16.78 -4.45
C GLU A 296 18.93 -17.94 -4.39
N GLU A 297 19.02 -18.81 -3.39
CA GLU A 297 18.03 -19.87 -3.13
C GLU A 297 16.67 -19.29 -2.76
N LEU A 298 16.64 -18.28 -1.88
CA LEU A 298 15.39 -17.62 -1.49
C LEU A 298 14.68 -17.00 -2.69
N LEU A 299 15.41 -16.25 -3.53
CA LEU A 299 14.84 -15.64 -4.73
C LEU A 299 14.32 -16.70 -5.71
N ALA A 300 15.04 -17.81 -5.90
CA ALA A 300 14.60 -18.92 -6.74
C ALA A 300 13.31 -19.58 -6.21
N ASP A 301 13.15 -19.68 -4.90
CA ASP A 301 11.92 -20.16 -4.27
C ASP A 301 10.76 -19.18 -4.48
N MET A 302 11.01 -17.88 -4.35
CA MET A 302 9.99 -16.86 -4.62
C MET A 302 9.54 -16.90 -6.09
N ASP A 303 10.47 -17.09 -7.03
CA ASP A 303 10.16 -17.30 -8.46
C ASP A 303 9.28 -18.55 -8.67
N PHE A 304 9.58 -19.65 -7.97
CA PHE A 304 8.75 -20.86 -8.02
C PHE A 304 7.33 -20.59 -7.52
N PHE A 305 7.17 -19.95 -6.35
CA PHE A 305 5.85 -19.69 -5.76
C PHE A 305 5.01 -18.73 -6.61
N ARG A 306 5.64 -17.74 -7.24
CA ARG A 306 4.96 -16.86 -8.19
C ARG A 306 4.37 -17.65 -9.36
N ARG A 307 5.16 -18.51 -10.00
CA ARG A 307 4.68 -19.37 -11.09
C ARG A 307 3.62 -20.35 -10.60
N ALA A 308 3.78 -20.84 -9.37
CA ALA A 308 2.87 -21.79 -8.77
C ALA A 308 1.46 -21.26 -8.54
N LEU A 309 1.37 -20.00 -8.11
CA LEU A 309 0.13 -19.29 -7.86
C LEU A 309 -0.49 -18.69 -9.13
N GLY A 310 0.26 -18.63 -10.23
CA GLY A 310 -0.16 -17.91 -11.43
C GLY A 310 -0.03 -16.39 -11.23
N GLU A 311 0.55 -15.72 -12.22
CA GLU A 311 1.03 -14.35 -12.06
C GLU A 311 -0.09 -13.32 -11.87
N THR A 312 -1.26 -13.54 -12.45
CA THR A 312 -2.34 -12.54 -12.52
C THR A 312 -3.40 -12.73 -11.44
N VAL A 313 -3.65 -13.97 -11.01
CA VAL A 313 -4.80 -14.26 -10.14
C VAL A 313 -4.37 -14.51 -8.70
N TYR A 314 -3.74 -15.66 -8.39
CA TYR A 314 -3.51 -16.02 -6.98
C TYR A 314 -2.24 -15.43 -6.39
N TYR A 315 -1.22 -15.11 -7.19
CA TYR A 315 -0.01 -14.50 -6.64
C TYR A 315 -0.28 -13.11 -6.02
N PRO A 316 -0.94 -12.16 -6.72
CA PRO A 316 -1.33 -10.88 -6.11
C PRO A 316 -2.19 -11.06 -4.85
N ARG A 317 -3.11 -12.05 -4.86
CA ARG A 317 -3.96 -12.37 -3.72
C ARG A 317 -3.15 -12.89 -2.53
N ALA A 318 -2.19 -13.77 -2.77
CA ALA A 318 -1.32 -14.31 -1.73
C ALA A 318 -0.48 -13.19 -1.09
N ILE A 319 0.10 -12.29 -1.88
CA ILE A 319 0.87 -11.15 -1.37
C ILE A 319 0.00 -10.24 -0.48
N LEU A 320 -1.24 -9.98 -0.89
CA LEU A 320 -2.24 -9.27 -0.07
C LEU A 320 -2.61 -10.04 1.20
N ASP A 321 -2.63 -11.35 1.18
CA ASP A 321 -2.95 -12.10 2.40
C ASP A 321 -1.77 -12.17 3.35
N LEU A 322 -0.54 -12.19 2.86
CA LEU A 322 0.67 -12.27 3.67
C LEU A 322 1.00 -10.94 4.35
N PHE A 323 1.03 -9.84 3.59
CA PHE A 323 1.64 -8.58 4.03
C PHE A 323 0.65 -7.46 4.32
N SER A 324 -0.64 -7.78 4.29
CA SER A 324 -1.70 -6.78 4.31
C SER A 324 -2.69 -7.01 5.47
N PRO A 325 -2.25 -7.41 6.69
CA PRO A 325 -3.16 -7.60 7.82
C PRO A 325 -3.77 -6.27 8.28
N HIS A 326 -4.78 -6.36 9.14
CA HIS A 326 -5.27 -5.21 9.88
C HIS A 326 -4.22 -4.81 10.94
N VAL A 327 -3.64 -3.63 10.83
CA VAL A 327 -2.71 -3.10 11.85
C VAL A 327 -3.52 -2.53 13.00
N ILE A 328 -3.43 -3.16 14.17
CA ILE A 328 -4.06 -2.71 15.43
C ILE A 328 -3.18 -1.67 16.11
N SER A 329 -1.87 -1.95 16.20
CA SER A 329 -0.86 -1.05 16.75
C SER A 329 0.39 -1.11 15.88
N PRO A 330 0.93 0.03 15.42
CA PRO A 330 2.18 0.04 14.68
C PRO A 330 3.42 -0.04 15.58
N GLY A 331 3.27 -0.09 16.91
CA GLY A 331 4.41 -0.10 17.86
C GLY A 331 5.09 1.27 18.03
N ARG A 332 5.73 1.47 19.19
CA ARG A 332 6.32 2.76 19.60
C ARG A 332 7.52 3.15 18.77
N ALA A 333 8.41 2.21 18.45
CA ALA A 333 9.60 2.48 17.64
C ALA A 333 9.23 3.10 16.27
N ASN A 334 8.19 2.57 15.63
CA ASN A 334 7.71 3.08 14.34
C ASN A 334 7.09 4.47 14.46
N ARG A 335 6.35 4.78 15.53
CA ARG A 335 5.81 6.13 15.76
C ARG A 335 6.91 7.17 16.01
N LEU A 336 7.87 6.84 16.87
CA LEU A 336 9.00 7.73 17.20
C LEU A 336 9.89 8.01 15.99
N LEU A 337 9.97 7.08 15.03
CA LEU A 337 10.72 7.27 13.79
C LEU A 337 10.23 8.49 13.00
N PHE A 338 8.93 8.76 12.98
CA PHE A 338 8.38 9.95 12.32
C PHE A 338 8.54 11.25 13.14
N LYS A 339 8.91 11.16 14.42
CA LYS A 339 9.29 12.30 15.27
C LYS A 339 10.77 12.68 15.11
N MET A 340 11.59 11.81 14.53
CA MET A 340 13.02 12.07 14.26
C MET A 340 13.17 13.05 13.09
N PRO A 341 14.15 13.99 13.12
CA PRO A 341 14.43 14.91 12.01
C PRO A 341 15.14 14.21 10.84
N VAL A 342 14.50 13.19 10.28
CA VAL A 342 15.02 12.51 9.10
C VAL A 342 14.56 13.23 7.84
N GLN A 343 15.38 13.19 6.80
CA GLN A 343 14.99 13.69 5.50
C GLN A 343 14.13 12.64 4.76
N TRP A 344 14.44 11.34 4.95
CA TRP A 344 13.78 10.23 4.29
C TRP A 344 13.45 9.10 5.26
N VAL A 345 12.26 8.53 5.07
CA VAL A 345 11.92 7.20 5.58
C VAL A 345 11.79 6.26 4.39
N LEU A 346 12.77 5.38 4.26
CA LEU A 346 12.78 4.32 3.27
C LEU A 346 12.41 3.00 3.93
N THR A 347 11.83 2.07 3.16
CA THR A 347 11.64 0.69 3.63
C THR A 347 11.67 -0.32 2.50
N THR A 348 12.13 -1.54 2.81
CA THR A 348 12.00 -2.73 1.98
C THR A 348 10.73 -3.54 2.30
N ASN A 349 9.94 -3.11 3.30
CA ASN A 349 8.74 -3.81 3.76
C ASN A 349 7.52 -3.49 2.89
N TYR A 350 6.72 -4.52 2.62
CA TYR A 350 5.49 -4.40 1.83
C TYR A 350 4.28 -3.93 2.67
N ASP A 351 4.33 -4.19 3.98
CA ASP A 351 3.24 -4.03 4.95
C ASP A 351 2.92 -2.59 5.34
N PHE A 352 1.84 -2.37 6.08
CA PHE A 352 1.30 -1.02 6.37
C PHE A 352 1.75 -0.45 7.71
N VAL A 353 2.62 -1.12 8.48
CA VAL A 353 2.99 -0.68 9.84
C VAL A 353 3.54 0.75 9.83
N LEU A 354 4.48 1.06 8.95
CA LEU A 354 5.02 2.42 8.82
C LEU A 354 3.99 3.43 8.30
N GLN A 355 3.07 3.01 7.42
CA GLN A 355 1.99 3.89 6.95
C GLN A 355 1.01 4.26 8.08
N TYR A 356 0.79 3.35 9.03
CA TYR A 356 -0.03 3.60 10.23
C TYR A 356 0.68 4.42 11.30
N ALA A 357 2.01 4.33 11.36
CA ALA A 357 2.82 5.17 12.25
C ALA A 357 3.03 6.59 11.70
N ALA A 358 2.90 6.77 10.38
CA ALA A 358 3.14 8.05 9.73
C ALA A 358 2.04 9.08 10.06
N PRO A 359 2.39 10.37 10.16
CA PRO A 359 1.40 11.43 10.27
C PRO A 359 0.36 11.39 9.13
N PRO A 360 -0.90 11.77 9.39
CA PRO A 360 -1.92 11.90 8.35
C PRO A 360 -1.43 12.78 7.18
N GLY A 361 -1.72 12.36 5.94
CA GLY A 361 -1.28 13.08 4.74
C GLY A 361 0.16 12.79 4.29
N THR A 362 0.89 11.91 4.98
CA THR A 362 2.22 11.45 4.53
C THR A 362 2.13 10.76 3.17
N PRO A 363 2.81 11.27 2.12
CA PRO A 363 2.83 10.63 0.80
C PRO A 363 3.57 9.28 0.83
N VAL A 364 3.07 8.31 0.06
CA VAL A 364 3.66 6.96 -0.02
C VAL A 364 4.04 6.62 -1.46
N PHE A 365 5.34 6.63 -1.75
CA PHE A 365 5.88 6.29 -3.07
C PHE A 365 6.42 4.86 -3.11
N THR A 366 6.48 4.27 -4.30
CA THR A 366 7.24 3.06 -4.60
C THR A 366 8.30 3.36 -5.66
N TRP A 367 9.12 2.37 -6.01
CA TRP A 367 10.07 2.50 -7.13
C TRP A 367 9.40 2.86 -8.47
N ARG A 368 8.11 2.56 -8.66
CA ARG A 368 7.38 2.95 -9.88
C ARG A 368 7.11 4.44 -9.95
N GLU A 369 7.08 5.13 -8.81
CA GLU A 369 6.93 6.58 -8.73
C GLU A 369 8.26 7.26 -8.41
N ALA A 370 9.39 6.67 -8.85
CA ALA A 370 10.72 7.13 -8.46
C ALA A 370 10.98 8.59 -8.88
N ARG A 371 10.53 8.99 -10.07
CA ARG A 371 10.63 10.37 -10.54
C ARG A 371 9.80 11.32 -9.69
N GLN A 372 8.53 11.01 -9.43
CA GLN A 372 7.65 11.85 -8.61
C GLN A 372 8.16 11.96 -7.18
N ALA A 373 8.71 10.88 -6.63
CA ALA A 373 9.38 10.90 -5.34
C ALA A 373 10.53 11.93 -5.36
N ARG A 374 11.47 11.82 -6.31
CA ARG A 374 12.58 12.79 -6.42
C ARG A 374 12.12 14.24 -6.53
N GLU A 375 11.11 14.50 -7.37
CA GLU A 375 10.52 15.84 -7.54
C GLU A 375 9.89 16.35 -6.23
N TYR A 376 9.14 15.51 -5.53
CA TYR A 376 8.52 15.85 -4.25
C TYR A 376 9.56 16.24 -3.19
N LEU A 377 10.71 15.59 -3.19
CA LEU A 377 11.78 15.88 -2.22
C LEU A 377 12.61 17.10 -2.59
N ALA A 378 12.77 17.41 -3.88
CA ALA A 378 13.38 18.66 -4.31
C ALA A 378 12.55 19.89 -3.90
N ALA A 379 11.24 19.74 -3.72
CA ALA A 379 10.30 20.84 -3.44
C ALA A 379 10.23 21.30 -1.96
N VAL A 380 11.05 20.75 -1.04
CA VAL A 380 11.04 21.10 0.40
C VAL A 380 9.64 21.03 1.02
N SER A 381 8.95 19.92 0.79
CA SER A 381 7.56 19.72 1.22
C SER A 381 7.41 19.53 2.74
N ALA A 382 6.27 19.94 3.31
CA ALA A 382 6.01 19.91 4.76
C ALA A 382 5.92 18.49 5.37
N HIS A 383 5.54 17.49 4.56
CA HIS A 383 5.41 16.09 5.02
C HIS A 383 6.51 15.23 4.39
N ARG A 384 7.26 14.50 5.23
CA ARG A 384 8.31 13.57 4.80
C ARG A 384 7.69 12.36 4.09
N PRO A 385 8.07 12.02 2.86
CA PRO A 385 7.46 10.89 2.17
C PRO A 385 7.97 9.56 2.74
N LEU A 386 7.12 8.55 2.73
CA LEU A 386 7.50 7.15 2.93
C LEU A 386 7.77 6.52 1.57
N LEU A 387 9.01 6.07 1.34
CA LEU A 387 9.40 5.41 0.09
C LEU A 387 9.58 3.91 0.30
N LYS A 388 8.75 3.12 -0.37
CA LYS A 388 8.80 1.66 -0.35
C LYS A 388 9.60 1.13 -1.53
N LEU A 389 10.87 0.82 -1.30
CA LEU A 389 11.82 0.43 -2.34
C LEU A 389 11.44 -0.87 -3.03
N HIS A 390 10.83 -1.82 -2.30
CA HIS A 390 10.37 -3.10 -2.84
C HIS A 390 8.87 -3.13 -3.14
N GLY A 391 8.22 -1.97 -3.17
CA GLY A 391 6.81 -1.87 -3.48
C GLY A 391 5.89 -2.01 -2.26
N CYS A 392 4.60 -2.10 -2.54
CA CYS A 392 3.57 -2.18 -1.52
C CYS A 392 2.66 -3.38 -1.79
N ALA A 393 2.30 -4.13 -0.73
CA ALA A 393 1.44 -5.30 -0.88
C ALA A 393 0.07 -4.98 -1.52
N SER A 394 -0.42 -3.74 -1.35
CA SER A 394 -1.67 -3.28 -1.96
C SER A 394 -1.54 -2.77 -3.40
N ARG A 395 -0.32 -2.74 -3.94
CA ARG A 395 -0.02 -2.46 -5.34
C ARG A 395 0.85 -3.61 -5.87
N PRO A 396 0.25 -4.79 -6.16
CA PRO A 396 1.01 -6.00 -6.49
C PRO A 396 1.97 -5.83 -7.68
N ASP A 397 1.66 -4.95 -8.63
CA ASP A 397 2.54 -4.63 -9.76
C ASP A 397 3.84 -3.91 -9.35
N THR A 398 3.92 -3.40 -8.12
CA THR A 398 5.12 -2.77 -7.54
C THR A 398 5.96 -3.74 -6.70
N VAL A 399 5.47 -4.93 -6.38
CA VAL A 399 6.16 -5.83 -5.44
C VAL A 399 7.48 -6.34 -6.04
N VAL A 400 8.53 -6.37 -5.23
CA VAL A 400 9.87 -6.84 -5.62
C VAL A 400 10.29 -7.96 -4.69
N LEU A 401 9.91 -9.19 -5.03
CA LEU A 401 10.14 -10.36 -4.18
C LEU A 401 10.87 -11.50 -4.92
N THR A 402 10.83 -11.50 -6.24
CA THR A 402 11.39 -12.54 -7.11
C THR A 402 12.64 -12.08 -7.86
N GLY A 403 13.47 -13.02 -8.33
CA GLY A 403 14.67 -12.69 -9.11
C GLY A 403 14.34 -11.86 -10.35
N LEU A 404 13.21 -12.15 -11.00
CA LEU A 404 12.70 -11.39 -12.15
C LEU A 404 12.42 -9.91 -11.80
N GLU A 405 11.80 -9.64 -10.65
CA GLU A 405 11.50 -8.26 -10.25
C GLU A 405 12.76 -7.50 -9.86
N TYR A 406 13.70 -8.16 -9.18
CA TYR A 406 15.00 -7.55 -8.91
C TYR A 406 15.74 -7.18 -10.19
N GLU A 407 15.73 -8.04 -11.20
CA GLU A 407 16.34 -7.74 -12.49
C GLU A 407 15.66 -6.56 -13.19
N ARG A 408 14.32 -6.49 -13.16
CA ARG A 408 13.57 -5.32 -13.66
C ARG A 408 13.95 -4.03 -12.94
N LEU A 409 14.16 -4.06 -11.63
CA LEU A 409 14.63 -2.89 -10.87
C LEU A 409 16.01 -2.44 -11.29
N ARG A 410 16.94 -3.39 -11.53
CA ARG A 410 18.30 -3.08 -12.02
C ARG A 410 18.31 -2.42 -13.39
N GLN A 411 17.27 -2.59 -14.18
CA GLN A 411 17.13 -1.98 -15.50
C GLN A 411 16.31 -0.67 -15.47
N ASN A 412 15.81 -0.26 -14.29
CA ASN A 412 14.99 0.93 -14.16
C ASN A 412 15.85 2.15 -13.79
N GLU A 413 16.19 2.96 -14.80
CA GLU A 413 17.01 4.16 -14.62
C GLU A 413 16.43 5.21 -13.66
N GLU A 414 15.10 5.39 -13.63
CA GLU A 414 14.47 6.33 -12.69
C GLU A 414 14.68 5.87 -11.24
N TYR A 415 14.51 4.58 -10.98
CA TYR A 415 14.75 3.97 -9.68
C TYR A 415 16.23 4.00 -9.29
N LEU A 416 17.14 3.60 -10.19
CA LEU A 416 18.58 3.67 -9.93
C LEU A 416 19.00 5.11 -9.64
N SER A 417 18.47 6.07 -10.38
CA SER A 417 18.77 7.48 -10.13
C SER A 417 18.20 8.01 -8.81
N LEU A 418 17.06 7.49 -8.35
CA LEU A 418 16.53 7.77 -7.01
C LEU A 418 17.41 7.16 -5.93
N LEU A 419 17.84 5.91 -6.09
CA LEU A 419 18.77 5.28 -5.14
C LEU A 419 20.08 6.06 -5.02
N ARG A 420 20.71 6.43 -6.15
CA ARG A 420 21.88 7.31 -6.15
C ARG A 420 21.61 8.59 -5.39
N PHE A 421 20.53 9.29 -5.72
CA PHE A 421 20.17 10.54 -5.06
C PHE A 421 20.05 10.40 -3.53
N VAL A 422 19.43 9.33 -3.05
CA VAL A 422 19.26 9.10 -1.62
C VAL A 422 20.57 8.68 -0.94
N PHE A 423 21.34 7.79 -1.57
CA PHE A 423 22.56 7.24 -0.97
C PHE A 423 23.79 8.17 -1.09
N ASP A 424 23.85 9.04 -2.09
CA ASP A 424 24.97 9.97 -2.31
C ASP A 424 24.91 11.18 -1.37
N SER A 425 23.69 11.56 -0.96
CA SER A 425 23.43 12.87 -0.36
C SER A 425 23.36 12.86 1.17
N GLN A 426 23.53 11.70 1.81
CA GLN A 426 23.03 11.46 3.18
C GLN A 426 23.87 10.45 3.96
N ALA A 427 23.83 10.59 5.29
CA ALA A 427 24.11 9.47 6.17
C ALA A 427 22.88 8.54 6.20
N ILE A 428 23.10 7.23 6.21
CA ILE A 428 22.02 6.22 6.23
C ILE A 428 22.07 5.45 7.53
N LEU A 429 20.93 5.37 8.22
CA LEU A 429 20.72 4.49 9.35
C LEU A 429 19.81 3.32 8.96
N PHE A 430 20.35 2.10 9.03
CA PHE A 430 19.61 0.85 8.84
C PHE A 430 18.98 0.43 10.18
N LEU A 431 17.64 0.29 10.20
CA LEU A 431 16.85 -0.14 11.36
C LEU A 431 16.04 -1.40 11.03
N GLY A 432 15.98 -2.35 11.95
CA GLY A 432 15.17 -3.57 11.78
C GLY A 432 15.77 -4.63 10.85
N PHE A 433 17.08 -4.57 10.61
CA PHE A 433 17.83 -5.63 9.91
C PHE A 433 18.51 -6.53 10.97
N GLY A 434 18.53 -7.86 10.82
CA GLY A 434 19.06 -8.77 11.87
C GLY A 434 19.10 -10.26 11.50
N LEU A 435 19.58 -11.14 12.40
CA LEU A 435 19.82 -12.58 12.16
C LEU A 435 18.61 -13.39 11.71
N SER A 436 17.39 -12.97 12.05
CA SER A 436 16.17 -13.60 11.52
C SER A 436 16.07 -13.47 9.99
N ASP A 437 16.90 -12.61 9.41
CA ASP A 437 16.84 -12.15 8.03
C ASP A 437 18.17 -11.49 7.58
N PRO A 438 19.26 -12.26 7.44
CA PRO A 438 20.57 -11.75 7.01
C PRO A 438 20.58 -11.29 5.54
N LEU A 439 19.48 -11.51 4.81
CA LEU A 439 19.37 -11.32 3.37
C LEU A 439 18.78 -9.95 3.01
N ASP A 440 17.92 -9.37 3.84
CA ASP A 440 17.31 -8.04 3.58
C ASP A 440 18.35 -6.90 3.56
N LEU A 441 19.33 -6.93 4.48
CA LEU A 441 20.43 -5.95 4.45
C LEU A 441 21.33 -6.14 3.22
N ASP A 442 21.57 -7.40 2.84
CA ASP A 442 22.35 -7.73 1.65
C ASP A 442 21.67 -7.22 0.38
N LEU A 443 20.35 -7.39 0.28
CA LEU A 443 19.55 -6.87 -0.81
C LEU A 443 19.61 -5.35 -0.91
N ALA A 444 19.40 -4.64 0.21
CA ALA A 444 19.49 -3.19 0.25
C ALA A 444 20.88 -2.67 -0.16
N MET A 445 21.95 -3.31 0.34
CA MET A 445 23.32 -2.94 0.03
C MET A 445 23.69 -3.27 -1.43
N ARG A 446 23.25 -4.42 -1.97
CA ARG A 446 23.44 -4.77 -3.38
C ARG A 446 22.75 -3.77 -4.30
N GLN A 447 21.50 -3.40 -4.01
CA GLN A 447 20.73 -2.40 -4.76
C GLN A 447 21.46 -1.06 -4.84
N ALA A 448 21.96 -0.56 -3.69
CA ALA A 448 22.74 0.69 -3.66
C ALA A 448 24.02 0.61 -4.50
N ARG A 449 24.74 -0.51 -4.45
CA ARG A 449 25.94 -0.75 -5.27
C ARG A 449 25.61 -0.82 -6.76
N TYR A 450 24.53 -1.50 -7.15
CA TYR A 450 24.07 -1.56 -8.53
C TYR A 450 23.70 -0.18 -9.08
N ALA A 451 23.10 0.68 -8.26
CA ALA A 451 22.81 2.05 -8.65
C ALA A 451 24.07 2.90 -8.90
N GLY A 452 25.24 2.44 -8.43
CA GLY A 452 26.49 3.19 -8.46
C GLY A 452 26.54 4.29 -7.41
N ALA A 453 25.80 4.13 -6.31
CA ALA A 453 25.78 5.11 -5.23
C ALA A 453 27.10 5.12 -4.45
N ALA A 454 27.47 6.31 -3.96
CA ALA A 454 28.64 6.55 -3.16
C ALA A 454 28.60 5.76 -1.83
N GLU A 455 29.79 5.49 -1.28
CA GLU A 455 29.87 4.71 -0.06
C GLU A 455 29.35 5.43 1.19
N GLY A 456 29.22 6.78 1.18
CA GLY A 456 28.52 7.57 2.20
C GLY A 456 28.84 7.23 3.66
N GLU A 457 28.11 7.80 4.60
CA GLU A 457 28.16 7.34 6.00
C GLU A 457 27.02 6.35 6.24
N LYS A 458 27.34 5.12 6.66
CA LYS A 458 26.36 4.07 6.89
C LYS A 458 26.43 3.59 8.32
N PHE A 459 25.29 3.58 9.01
CA PHE A 459 25.12 3.11 10.38
C PHE A 459 24.09 2.00 10.40
N ALA A 460 24.31 0.93 11.16
CA ALA A 460 23.30 -0.11 11.34
C ALA A 460 23.05 -0.35 12.82
N LEU A 461 21.78 -0.27 13.24
CA LEU A 461 21.36 -0.62 14.58
C LEU A 461 21.01 -2.10 14.64
N LEU A 462 21.84 -2.92 15.29
CA LEU A 462 21.74 -4.37 15.28
C LEU A 462 21.74 -4.97 16.69
N HIS A 463 21.02 -6.08 16.86
CA HIS A 463 21.12 -6.88 18.07
C HIS A 463 22.56 -7.41 18.23
N ARG A 464 23.07 -7.44 19.47
CA ARG A 464 24.47 -7.82 19.76
C ARG A 464 24.89 -9.15 19.12
N ASP A 465 24.00 -10.15 19.14
CA ASP A 465 24.27 -11.50 18.62
C ASP A 465 24.43 -11.51 17.08
N CYS A 466 23.87 -10.52 16.38
CA CYS A 466 23.91 -10.43 14.92
C CYS A 466 25.07 -9.57 14.41
N SER A 467 25.73 -8.83 15.30
CA SER A 467 26.61 -7.73 14.92
C SER A 467 27.90 -8.18 14.25
N ALA A 468 28.44 -9.35 14.64
CA ALA A 468 29.71 -9.85 14.13
C ALA A 468 29.66 -10.17 12.63
N GLN A 469 28.63 -10.90 12.19
CA GLN A 469 28.46 -11.28 10.78
C GLN A 469 28.29 -10.05 9.88
N VAL A 470 27.55 -9.03 10.33
CA VAL A 470 27.37 -7.80 9.56
C VAL A 470 28.66 -6.99 9.50
N ARG A 471 29.44 -6.91 10.59
CA ARG A 471 30.75 -6.24 10.59
C ARG A 471 31.74 -6.89 9.63
N GLU A 472 31.75 -8.22 9.56
CA GLU A 472 32.61 -8.97 8.64
C GLU A 472 32.20 -8.75 7.18
N LYS A 473 30.90 -8.85 6.90
CA LYS A 473 30.36 -8.74 5.53
C LYS A 473 30.34 -7.30 4.99
N PHE A 474 30.11 -6.32 5.86
CA PHE A 474 29.95 -4.91 5.51
C PHE A 474 30.83 -4.01 6.40
N PRO A 475 32.16 -4.05 6.24
CA PRO A 475 33.09 -3.28 7.07
C PRO A 475 32.92 -1.75 6.95
N GLN A 476 32.31 -1.28 5.86
CA GLN A 476 31.98 0.14 5.65
C GLN A 476 30.76 0.61 6.46
N VAL A 477 30.02 -0.30 7.10
CA VAL A 477 28.84 0.03 7.91
C VAL A 477 29.23 0.06 9.39
N GLN A 478 29.06 1.22 10.02
CA GLN A 478 29.29 1.36 11.45
C GLN A 478 28.14 0.74 12.25
N VAL A 479 28.40 -0.42 12.86
CA VAL A 479 27.41 -1.17 13.63
C VAL A 479 27.28 -0.66 15.06
N ILE A 480 26.05 -0.26 15.42
CA ILE A 480 25.62 0.14 16.75
C ILE A 480 24.87 -1.05 17.36
N THR A 481 25.41 -1.61 18.43
CA THR A 481 24.83 -2.81 19.05
C THR A 481 23.88 -2.46 20.17
N TYR A 482 22.76 -3.19 20.26
CA TYR A 482 21.86 -3.13 21.40
C TYR A 482 21.63 -4.53 22.02
N PRO A 483 21.32 -4.61 23.32
CA PRO A 483 21.24 -5.87 24.04
C PRO A 483 19.90 -6.59 23.88
N ASP A 484 18.82 -5.87 23.63
CA ASP A 484 17.46 -6.42 23.49
C ASP A 484 16.60 -5.54 22.55
N HIS A 485 15.70 -6.15 21.78
CA HIS A 485 14.86 -5.42 20.83
C HIS A 485 13.97 -4.35 21.50
N SER A 486 13.59 -4.50 22.76
CA SER A 486 12.87 -3.48 23.54
C SER A 486 13.68 -2.19 23.77
N SER A 487 15.00 -2.22 23.53
CA SER A 487 15.86 -1.03 23.59
C SER A 487 15.68 -0.10 22.38
N VAL A 488 15.19 -0.61 21.24
CA VAL A 488 15.10 0.16 19.99
C VAL A 488 14.29 1.47 20.14
N PRO A 489 13.08 1.48 20.75
CA PRO A 489 12.36 2.73 21.03
C PRO A 489 13.18 3.75 21.83
N ALA A 490 13.92 3.32 22.86
CA ALA A 490 14.72 4.19 23.71
C ALA A 490 15.93 4.80 22.95
N ILE A 491 16.50 4.06 22.00
CA ILE A 491 17.58 4.53 21.12
C ILE A 491 17.05 5.60 20.14
N ILE A 492 15.89 5.35 19.52
CA ILE A 492 15.23 6.34 18.66
C ILE A 492 14.86 7.60 19.47
N ALA A 493 14.34 7.43 20.68
CA ALA A 493 14.03 8.54 21.59
C ALA A 493 15.25 9.42 21.93
N GLN A 494 16.45 8.85 22.03
CA GLN A 494 17.69 9.63 22.18
C GLN A 494 18.00 10.48 20.94
N LEU A 495 17.88 9.90 19.74
CA LEU A 495 18.10 10.64 18.49
C LEU A 495 17.10 11.79 18.34
N VAL A 496 15.83 11.56 18.71
CA VAL A 496 14.79 12.60 18.75
C VAL A 496 15.13 13.70 19.77
N ARG A 497 15.61 13.36 20.97
CA ARG A 497 16.03 14.35 21.97
C ARG A 497 17.22 15.18 21.51
N ALA A 498 18.27 14.53 21.01
CA ALA A 498 19.48 15.20 20.56
C ALA A 498 19.17 16.24 19.46
N ALA A 499 18.26 15.89 18.54
CA ALA A 499 17.74 16.80 17.54
C ALA A 499 17.05 18.04 18.12
N ARG A 500 16.18 17.84 19.11
CA ARG A 500 15.38 18.92 19.71
C ARG A 500 16.21 19.87 20.56
N GLN A 501 17.20 19.35 21.30
CA GLN A 501 18.07 20.15 22.17
C GLN A 501 18.88 21.21 21.41
N ARG A 502 19.23 20.96 20.13
CA ARG A 502 19.94 21.95 19.29
C ARG A 502 19.00 22.93 18.56
N GLN A 503 17.70 22.62 18.49
CA GLN A 503 16.69 23.50 17.88
C GLN A 503 16.13 24.52 18.88
N GLN A 504 16.44 24.38 20.18
CA GLN A 504 16.18 25.41 21.17
C GLN A 504 17.25 26.52 21.03
N PRO A 505 16.83 27.79 20.88
CA PRO A 505 17.73 28.91 20.60
C PRO A 505 18.72 29.21 21.73
#